data_AF-A0A9P9JXJ1-F1
#
_entry.id   AF-A0A9P9JXJ1-F1
#
_cell.length_a   1.000
_cell.length_b   1.000
_cell.length_c   1.000
_cell.angle_alpha   90.00
_cell.angle_beta   90.00
_cell.angle_gamma   90.00
#
_symmetry.space_group_name_H-M   'P 1'
#
loop_
_entity.id
_entity.type
_entity.pdbx_description
1 polymer ?
#
loop_
_entity_poly.entity_id
_entity_poly.type
_entity_poly.pdbx_seq_one_letter_code
_entity_poly.pdbx_strand_id
1 'polypeptide(L)'
;MPGQKSKENRGQAELCVRICKLLASPSETIGVPHSIVVLTPYTRQAEVLKRMLSSIPHNIEISSIDGFQGREADIIVFVTVRCNEHRDIGFLKDMRRMNVALTRARTALIVVGNRVVMLYRMYN
;
A
#
# COMPACT_ATOMS: atom_id res chain seq x y z
N MET A 1 13.11 -7.42 -15.00
CA MET A 1 12.68 -8.61 -15.76
C MET A 1 11.20 -8.45 -16.14
N PRO A 2 10.84 -8.43 -17.44
CA PRO A 2 9.45 -8.41 -17.86
C PRO A 2 8.86 -9.83 -17.83
N GLY A 3 7.60 -9.99 -17.38
CA GLY A 3 6.82 -11.20 -17.68
C GLY A 3 6.16 -11.99 -16.53
N GLN A 4 6.17 -11.56 -15.26
CA GLN A 4 5.26 -12.18 -14.29
C GLN A 4 3.87 -11.55 -14.42
N LYS A 5 2.83 -12.38 -14.63
CA LYS A 5 1.41 -11.96 -14.53
C LYS A 5 1.24 -11.12 -13.25
N SER A 6 0.76 -9.90 -13.43
CA SER A 6 0.59 -8.94 -12.34
C SER A 6 -0.42 -9.51 -11.33
N LYS A 7 -0.05 -9.52 -10.04
CA LYS A 7 -0.78 -10.22 -8.98
C LYS A 7 -1.78 -9.29 -8.30
N GLU A 8 -2.86 -9.84 -7.80
CA GLU A 8 -3.81 -9.17 -6.92
C GLU A 8 -4.12 -10.03 -5.70
N ASN A 9 -4.55 -9.35 -4.63
CA ASN A 9 -5.07 -9.96 -3.42
C ASN A 9 -6.32 -9.18 -3.02
N ARG A 10 -7.48 -9.78 -3.29
CA ARG A 10 -8.79 -9.17 -3.06
C ARG A 10 -9.07 -8.91 -1.57
N GLY A 11 -8.70 -9.84 -0.69
CA GLY A 11 -8.88 -9.65 0.76
C GLY A 11 -8.06 -8.47 1.30
N GLN A 12 -6.82 -8.31 0.82
CA GLN A 12 -6.02 -7.13 1.14
C GLN A 12 -6.60 -5.85 0.53
N ALA A 13 -7.15 -5.91 -0.69
CA ALA A 13 -7.82 -4.76 -1.31
C ALA A 13 -9.04 -4.30 -0.50
N GLU A 14 -9.90 -5.24 -0.10
CA GLU A 14 -11.09 -4.96 0.72
C GLU A 14 -10.72 -4.36 2.08
N LEU A 15 -9.67 -4.88 2.74
CA LEU A 15 -9.17 -4.30 3.98
C LEU A 15 -8.59 -2.89 3.76
N CYS A 16 -7.82 -2.68 2.70
CA CYS A 16 -7.30 -1.37 2.34
C CYS A 16 -8.44 -0.35 2.14
N VAL A 17 -9.51 -0.75 1.45
CA VAL A 17 -10.68 0.12 1.23
C VAL A 17 -11.34 0.48 2.55
N ARG A 18 -11.51 -0.47 3.48
CA ARG A 18 -12.05 -0.17 4.82
C ARG A 18 -11.16 0.81 5.59
N ILE A 19 -9.85 0.62 5.58
CA ILE A 19 -8.89 1.53 6.21
C ILE A 19 -9.01 2.93 5.59
N CYS A 20 -8.99 3.03 4.26
CA CYS A 20 -9.13 4.30 3.56
C CYS A 20 -10.45 5.01 3.90
N LYS A 21 -11.56 4.29 4.04
CA LYS A 21 -12.85 4.87 4.46
C LYS A 21 -12.82 5.43 5.88
N LEU A 22 -12.15 4.73 6.81
CA LEU A 22 -11.97 5.20 8.19
C LEU A 22 -11.05 6.42 8.28
N LEU A 23 -10.03 6.48 7.43
CA LEU A 23 -9.13 7.63 7.37
C LEU A 23 -9.77 8.84 6.67
N ALA A 24 -10.71 8.59 5.77
CA ALA A 24 -11.43 9.62 5.02
C ALA A 24 -12.74 10.08 5.68
N SER A 25 -13.16 9.43 6.78
CA SER A 25 -14.33 9.92 7.52
C SER A 25 -13.97 11.26 8.18
N PRO A 26 -14.89 12.25 8.17
CA PRO A 26 -14.65 13.53 8.83
C PRO A 26 -14.28 13.29 10.29
N SER A 27 -13.08 13.72 10.69
CA SER A 27 -12.73 13.77 12.11
C SER A 27 -13.50 14.95 12.73
N GLU A 28 -14.11 14.75 13.91
CA GLU A 28 -14.77 15.84 14.66
C GLU A 28 -13.77 16.95 15.07
N THR A 29 -12.47 16.65 15.01
CA THR A 29 -11.41 17.65 15.15
C THR A 29 -11.22 18.41 13.84
N ILE A 30 -11.53 19.71 13.87
CA ILE A 30 -11.25 20.69 12.81
C ILE A 30 -9.75 20.67 12.51
N GLY A 31 -9.34 19.91 11.50
CA GLY A 31 -7.95 19.72 11.10
C GLY A 31 -7.82 19.70 9.58
N VAL A 32 -6.62 20.05 9.09
CA VAL A 32 -6.29 20.02 7.66
C VAL A 32 -6.48 18.59 7.13
N PRO A 33 -7.10 18.39 5.95
CA PRO A 33 -7.19 17.07 5.34
C PRO A 33 -5.81 16.44 5.19
N HIS A 34 -5.62 15.22 5.69
CA HIS A 34 -4.35 14.51 5.57
C HIS A 34 -4.21 13.94 4.16
N SER A 35 -3.01 14.05 3.57
CA SER A 35 -2.71 13.38 2.32
C SER A 35 -2.59 11.86 2.54
N ILE A 36 -3.38 11.08 1.80
CA ILE A 36 -3.42 9.61 1.89
C ILE A 36 -2.96 9.01 0.57
N VAL A 37 -1.92 8.17 0.63
CA VAL A 37 -1.38 7.45 -0.53
C VAL A 37 -1.41 5.95 -0.28
N VAL A 38 -2.00 5.20 -1.21
CA VAL A 38 -1.95 3.74 -1.23
C VAL A 38 -0.81 3.30 -2.15
N LEU A 39 0.19 2.63 -1.59
CA LEU A 39 1.30 2.05 -2.33
C LEU A 39 1.07 0.56 -2.54
N THR A 40 1.31 0.08 -3.76
CA THR A 40 1.29 -1.35 -4.07
C THR A 40 2.32 -1.70 -5.15
N PRO A 41 3.04 -2.83 -5.01
CA PRO A 41 4.10 -3.21 -5.95
C PRO A 41 3.57 -3.81 -7.26
N TYR A 42 2.28 -4.12 -7.36
CA TYR A 42 1.69 -4.80 -8.52
C TYR A 42 0.64 -3.93 -9.20
N THR A 43 0.82 -3.68 -10.50
CA THR A 43 -0.10 -2.89 -11.33
C THR A 43 -1.54 -3.39 -11.26
N ARG A 44 -1.75 -4.71 -11.21
CA ARG A 44 -3.09 -5.29 -11.14
C ARG A 44 -3.80 -4.95 -9.84
N GLN A 45 -3.09 -5.04 -8.71
CA GLN A 45 -3.62 -4.57 -7.43
C GLN A 45 -3.94 -3.07 -7.48
N ALA A 46 -3.09 -2.24 -8.11
CA ALA A 46 -3.34 -0.81 -8.24
C ALA A 46 -4.63 -0.53 -9.03
N GLU A 47 -4.88 -1.25 -10.13
CA GLU A 47 -6.12 -1.15 -10.91
C GLU A 47 -7.35 -1.52 -10.08
N VAL A 48 -7.28 -2.62 -9.32
CA VAL A 48 -8.37 -3.04 -8.42
C VAL A 48 -8.66 -1.98 -7.38
N LEU A 49 -7.62 -1.46 -6.71
CA LEU A 49 -7.77 -0.42 -5.69
C LEU A 49 -8.34 0.88 -6.27
N LYS A 50 -7.87 1.31 -7.44
CA LYS A 50 -8.43 2.49 -8.14
C LYS A 50 -9.92 2.34 -8.41
N ARG A 51 -10.37 1.15 -8.84
CA ARG A 51 -11.79 0.88 -9.06
C ARG A 51 -12.60 0.85 -7.77
N MET A 52 -12.06 0.28 -6.69
CA MET A 52 -12.78 0.15 -5.42
C MET A 52 -12.84 1.44 -4.61
N LEU A 53 -11.86 2.34 -4.81
CA LEU A 53 -11.76 3.62 -4.11
C LEU A 53 -12.36 4.79 -4.90
N SER A 54 -12.78 4.59 -6.15
CA SER A 54 -13.30 5.66 -7.02
C SER A 54 -14.53 6.37 -6.48
N SER A 55 -15.30 5.72 -5.60
CA SER A 55 -16.51 6.27 -5.00
C SER A 55 -16.26 6.99 -3.67
N ILE A 56 -15.01 7.11 -3.21
CA ILE A 56 -14.68 7.77 -1.94
C ILE A 56 -14.45 9.27 -2.21
N PRO A 57 -15.10 10.18 -1.47
CA PRO A 57 -15.02 11.63 -1.70
C PRO A 57 -13.67 12.28 -1.37
N HIS A 58 -12.68 11.51 -0.89
CA HIS A 58 -11.35 12.01 -0.55
C HIS A 58 -10.33 11.69 -1.65
N ASN A 59 -9.39 12.62 -1.86
CA ASN A 59 -8.35 12.53 -2.87
C ASN A 59 -7.25 11.53 -2.44
N ILE A 60 -7.60 10.25 -2.39
CA ILE A 60 -6.68 9.15 -2.11
C ILE A 60 -5.94 8.81 -3.40
N GLU A 61 -4.61 8.92 -3.36
CA GLU A 61 -3.78 8.52 -4.49
C GLU A 61 -3.46 7.02 -4.42
N ILE A 62 -3.47 6.35 -5.58
CA ILE A 62 -2.97 4.98 -5.72
C ILE A 62 -1.76 4.99 -6.64
N SER A 63 -0.60 4.59 -6.11
CA SER A 63 0.67 4.61 -6.85
C SER A 63 1.48 3.32 -6.66
N SER A 64 2.40 3.09 -7.59
CA SER A 64 3.45 2.08 -7.42
C SER A 64 4.59 2.65 -6.57
N ILE A 65 5.42 1.79 -6.00
CA ILE A 65 6.60 2.24 -5.23
C ILE A 65 7.52 3.10 -6.11
N ASP A 66 7.80 2.66 -7.34
CA ASP A 66 8.66 3.39 -8.27
C ASP A 66 8.03 4.73 -8.70
N GLY A 67 6.71 4.77 -8.91
CA GLY A 67 5.98 5.99 -9.29
C GLY A 67 5.83 7.00 -8.15
N PHE A 68 6.14 6.60 -6.91
CA PHE A 68 6.08 7.47 -5.73
C PHE A 68 7.46 7.86 -5.20
N GLN A 69 8.53 7.60 -5.96
CA GLN A 69 9.89 7.94 -5.54
C GLN A 69 10.07 9.46 -5.39
N GLY A 70 10.70 9.88 -4.29
CA GLY A 70 10.98 11.29 -4.00
C GLY A 70 9.77 12.10 -3.52
N ARG A 71 8.61 11.46 -3.35
CA ARG A 71 7.38 12.07 -2.82
C ARG A 71 7.10 11.56 -1.42
N GLU A 72 6.36 12.35 -0.66
CA GLU A 72 5.94 12.03 0.70
C GLU A 72 4.44 12.28 0.86
N ALA A 73 3.83 11.59 1.82
CA ALA A 73 2.44 11.78 2.21
C ALA A 73 2.31 11.69 3.73
N ASP A 74 1.27 12.29 4.29
CA ASP A 74 1.04 12.24 5.74
C ASP A 74 0.73 10.79 6.16
N ILE A 75 -0.09 10.10 5.37
CA ILE A 75 -0.45 8.71 5.60
C ILE A 75 -0.14 7.86 4.37
N ILE A 76 0.60 6.78 4.58
CA ILE A 76 0.80 5.73 3.57
C ILE A 76 0.11 4.44 4.00
N VAL A 77 -0.71 3.90 3.10
CA VAL A 77 -1.25 2.53 3.21
C VAL A 77 -0.51 1.64 2.21
N PHE A 78 0.39 0.79 2.71
CA PHE A 78 1.21 -0.08 1.88
C PHE A 78 0.60 -1.48 1.78
N VAL A 79 0.17 -1.88 0.58
CA VAL A 79 -0.45 -3.19 0.29
C VAL A 79 0.54 -4.09 -0.42
N THR A 80 0.91 -5.21 0.21
CA THR A 80 2.04 -6.03 -0.25
C THR A 80 1.67 -7.14 -1.23
N VAL A 81 0.39 -7.51 -1.30
CA VAL A 81 -0.23 -8.48 -2.22
C VAL A 81 0.19 -9.93 -2.00
N ARG A 82 1.47 -10.20 -1.77
CA ARG A 82 2.00 -11.57 -1.68
C ARG A 82 1.47 -12.30 -0.45
N CYS A 83 0.97 -13.51 -0.69
CA CYS A 83 0.54 -14.49 0.30
C CYS A 83 0.93 -15.86 -0.27
N ASN A 84 2.06 -16.42 0.14
CA ASN A 84 2.54 -17.72 -0.34
C ASN A 84 3.26 -18.49 0.78
N GLU A 85 3.22 -19.82 0.67
CA GLU A 85 3.88 -20.73 1.62
C GLU A 85 5.41 -20.72 1.47
N HIS A 86 5.89 -20.42 0.26
CA HIS A 86 7.32 -20.30 -0.06
C HIS A 86 7.99 -19.02 0.47
N ARG A 87 7.27 -18.17 1.22
CA ARG A 87 7.76 -16.92 1.85
C ARG A 87 8.47 -15.97 0.87
N ASP A 88 8.11 -16.02 -0.40
CA ASP A 88 8.72 -15.18 -1.42
C ASP A 88 8.05 -13.81 -1.47
N ILE A 89 8.74 -12.84 -0.87
CA ILE A 89 8.38 -11.42 -0.85
C ILE A 89 8.49 -10.75 -2.23
N GLY A 90 9.08 -11.42 -3.23
CA GLY A 90 9.10 -10.98 -4.61
C GLY A 90 9.70 -9.58 -4.80
N PHE A 91 8.86 -8.62 -5.22
CA PHE A 91 9.25 -7.22 -5.48
C PHE A 91 9.92 -6.55 -4.27
N LEU A 92 9.60 -6.98 -3.05
CA LEU A 92 10.17 -6.45 -1.81
C LEU A 92 11.57 -6.99 -1.48
N LYS A 93 12.14 -7.88 -2.30
CA LYS A 93 13.55 -8.29 -2.17
C LYS A 93 14.52 -7.14 -2.39
N ASP A 94 14.08 -6.12 -3.13
CA ASP A 94 14.82 -4.89 -3.34
C ASP A 94 14.69 -3.97 -2.13
N MET A 95 15.78 -3.86 -1.36
CA MET A 95 15.86 -3.01 -0.17
C MET A 95 15.61 -1.54 -0.47
N ARG A 96 15.94 -1.05 -1.67
CA ARG A 96 15.71 0.36 -2.03
C ARG A 96 14.21 0.63 -2.14
N ARG A 97 13.47 -0.27 -2.78
CA ARG A 97 12.01 -0.20 -2.91
C ARG A 97 11.32 -0.37 -1.57
N MET A 98 11.84 -1.22 -0.70
CA MET A 98 11.34 -1.34 0.67
C MET A 98 11.56 -0.06 1.47
N ASN A 99 12.75 0.55 1.38
CA ASN A 99 13.02 1.84 2.05
C ASN A 99 12.07 2.93 1.56
N VAL A 100 11.79 3.00 0.26
CA VAL A 100 10.77 3.93 -0.27
C VAL A 100 9.42 3.63 0.37
N ALA A 101 8.93 2.39 0.30
CA ALA A 101 7.62 2.04 0.86
C ALA A 101 7.48 2.35 2.37
N LEU A 102 8.59 2.24 3.13
CA LEU A 102 8.59 2.40 4.59
C LEU A 102 8.86 3.85 5.06
N THR A 103 9.61 4.66 4.30
CA THR A 103 10.07 5.98 4.79
C THR A 103 9.37 7.16 4.13
N ARG A 104 8.34 6.94 3.30
CA ARG A 104 7.61 8.05 2.64
C ARG A 104 6.43 8.59 3.45
N ALA A 105 6.09 7.98 4.59
CA ALA A 105 5.03 8.45 5.48
C ALA A 105 5.57 9.49 6.47
N ARG A 106 4.92 10.65 6.56
CA ARG A 106 5.28 11.71 7.53
C ARG A 106 4.65 11.51 8.89
N THR A 107 3.43 10.96 8.93
CA THR A 107 2.64 10.81 10.17
C THR A 107 2.35 9.34 10.48
N ALA A 108 1.86 8.58 9.51
CA ALA A 108 1.49 7.18 9.75
C ALA A 108 1.77 6.28 8.54
N LEU A 109 2.34 5.10 8.82
CA LEU A 109 2.49 4.00 7.87
C LEU A 109 1.61 2.83 8.30
N ILE A 110 0.68 2.43 7.44
CA ILE A 110 -0.19 1.27 7.65
C ILE A 110 0.19 0.20 6.63
N VAL A 111 0.58 -0.97 7.12
CA VAL A 111 0.99 -2.08 6.25
C VAL A 111 -0.10 -3.15 6.21
N VAL A 112 -0.59 -3.45 5.01
CA VAL A 112 -1.53 -4.53 4.72
C VAL A 112 -0.78 -5.67 4.04
N GLY A 113 -0.62 -6.79 4.75
CA GLY A 113 0.14 -7.92 4.24
C GLY A 113 -0.09 -9.22 5.01
N ASN A 114 0.49 -10.30 4.49
CA ASN A 114 0.50 -11.58 5.18
C ASN A 114 1.70 -11.66 6.14
N ARG A 115 1.40 -11.91 7.43
CA ARG A 115 2.41 -11.99 8.50
C ARG A 115 3.50 -13.03 8.22
N VAL A 116 3.15 -14.22 7.73
CA VAL A 116 4.10 -15.32 7.46
C VAL A 116 5.10 -14.94 6.37
N VAL A 117 4.63 -14.22 5.35
CA VAL A 117 5.48 -13.73 4.25
C VAL A 117 6.38 -12.59 4.72
N MET A 118 5.90 -11.71 5.60
CA MET A 118 6.65 -10.54 6.08
C MET A 118 7.71 -10.85 7.14
N LEU A 119 7.44 -11.78 8.08
CA LEU A 119 8.35 -12.07 9.19
C LEU A 119 9.66 -12.73 8.75
N TYR A 120 9.71 -13.36 7.58
CA TYR A 120 10.89 -14.08 7.11
C TYR A 120 12.15 -13.21 6.95
N ARG A 121 11.97 -11.90 6.66
CA ARG A 121 13.07 -10.95 6.40
C ARG A 121 13.27 -9.87 7.47
N MET A 122 12.45 -9.83 8.52
CA MET A 122 12.74 -8.94 9.66
C MET A 122 13.79 -9.54 10.62
N TYR A 123 14.07 -10.84 10.51
CA TYR A 123 14.97 -11.57 11.42
C TYR A 123 16.19 -12.21 10.73
N ASN A 124 16.38 -12.03 9.41
CA ASN A 124 17.53 -12.53 8.63
C ASN A 124 17.97 -11.47 7.63
#